data_AF-A0A8J7N0R3-F1
#
_entry.id   AF-A0A8J7N0R3-F1
#
_cell.length_a   1.000
_cell.length_b   1.000
_cell.length_c   1.000
_cell.angle_alpha   90.00
_cell.angle_beta   90.00
_cell.angle_gamma   90.00
#
_symmetry.space_group_name_H-M   'P 1'
#
loop_
_entity.id
_entity.type
_entity.pdbx_description
1 polymer ?
#
loop_
_entity_poly.entity_id
_entity_poly.type
_entity_poly.pdbx_seq_one_letter_code
_entity_poly.pdbx_strand_id
1 'polypeptide(L)'
;MVAQTTGEEAGHTWIDMGLPSGIKWASVNIGANRPQDTGSYYAWGETTSKTDYRWATYAHGAGYKSLTKYSNADGLMSLDATDDVVTSTWGGTWRMPTKEEWAELQTNCDWTWTDDYNQTGVAGYVVASKSSDASLFLPAAGCRYANQFNEKGVHGYYWSSSFFRTSTYCGSAYQLQFTPVYAKSDWNYARYYGSSVRGVCNP
;
A
#
# COMPACT_ATOMS: atom_id res chain seq x y z
N MET A 1 13.54 -16.64 24.91
CA MET A 1 12.16 -16.67 24.40
C MET A 1 12.22 -15.98 23.05
N VAL A 2 11.92 -16.67 21.95
CA VAL A 2 11.83 -15.99 20.64
C VAL A 2 10.64 -15.05 20.75
N ALA A 3 10.83 -13.75 20.49
CA ALA A 3 9.73 -12.81 20.51
C ALA A 3 8.65 -13.28 19.51
N GLN A 4 7.37 -13.21 19.90
CA GLN A 4 6.30 -13.47 18.95
C GLN A 4 6.41 -12.47 17.80
N THR A 5 6.52 -12.98 16.58
CA THR A 5 6.60 -12.16 15.36
C THR A 5 5.23 -11.69 14.87
N THR A 6 4.15 -12.03 15.59
CA THR A 6 2.78 -11.66 15.23
C THR A 6 1.95 -11.37 16.47
N GLY A 7 0.90 -10.57 16.28
CA GLY A 7 -0.12 -10.28 17.28
C GLY A 7 -1.34 -9.65 16.63
N GLU A 8 -2.25 -9.14 17.45
CA GLU A 8 -3.50 -8.53 16.97
C GLU A 8 -3.67 -7.11 17.52
N GLU A 9 -4.26 -6.24 16.70
CA GLU A 9 -4.71 -4.91 17.08
C GLU A 9 -6.01 -4.60 16.34
N ALA A 10 -7.03 -4.13 17.07
CA ALA A 10 -8.35 -3.81 16.50
C ALA A 10 -8.98 -4.96 15.68
N GLY A 11 -8.68 -6.22 16.02
CA GLY A 11 -9.18 -7.41 15.32
C GLY A 11 -8.40 -7.76 14.04
N HIS A 12 -7.25 -7.15 13.81
CA HIS A 12 -6.41 -7.40 12.64
C HIS A 12 -5.01 -7.86 13.03
N THR A 13 -4.50 -8.89 12.34
CA THR A 13 -3.18 -9.46 12.61
C THR A 13 -2.07 -8.61 12.02
N TRP A 14 -1.12 -8.23 12.86
CA TRP A 14 0.13 -7.58 12.47
C TRP A 14 1.30 -8.56 12.54
N ILE A 15 2.36 -8.24 11.78
CA ILE A 15 3.62 -8.98 11.71
C ILE A 15 4.75 -8.02 12.10
N ASP A 16 5.53 -8.41 13.11
CA ASP A 16 6.77 -7.75 13.50
C ASP A 16 7.91 -8.19 12.60
N MET A 17 8.19 -7.36 11.60
CA MET A 17 9.30 -7.57 10.67
C MET A 17 10.67 -7.24 11.31
N GLY A 18 10.73 -6.86 12.59
CA GLY A 18 11.98 -6.55 13.28
C GLY A 18 12.68 -5.31 12.73
N LEU A 19 11.89 -4.35 12.22
CA LEU A 19 12.39 -3.12 11.60
C LEU A 19 12.90 -2.11 12.66
N PRO A 20 13.91 -1.29 12.33
CA PRO A 20 14.43 -0.27 13.24
C PRO A 20 13.38 0.69 13.82
N SER A 21 12.37 1.07 13.04
CA SER A 21 11.26 1.93 13.49
C SER A 21 10.35 1.28 14.52
N GLY A 22 10.37 -0.06 14.63
CA GLY A 22 9.44 -0.83 15.44
C GLY A 22 8.03 -0.96 14.85
N ILE A 23 7.75 -0.37 13.68
CA ILE A 23 6.42 -0.45 13.05
C ILE A 23 6.07 -1.90 12.67
N LYS A 24 4.80 -2.26 12.86
CA LYS A 24 4.27 -3.59 12.51
C LYS A 24 3.49 -3.52 11.21
N TRP A 25 3.55 -4.58 10.41
CA TRP A 25 2.93 -4.63 9.08
C TRP A 25 1.69 -5.54 9.08
N ALA A 26 0.64 -5.13 8.37
CA ALA A 26 -0.55 -5.96 8.20
C ALA A 26 -0.24 -7.28 7.51
N SER A 27 -0.80 -8.37 8.02
CA SER A 27 -0.68 -9.70 7.40
C SER A 27 -1.40 -9.82 6.05
N VAL A 28 -2.40 -8.99 5.79
CA VAL A 28 -3.21 -8.97 4.55
C VAL A 28 -3.42 -7.55 4.00
N ASN A 29 -3.76 -7.45 2.70
CA ASN A 29 -4.22 -6.20 2.11
C ASN A 29 -5.58 -5.80 2.70
N ILE A 30 -5.91 -4.51 2.65
CA ILE A 30 -7.26 -4.05 3.01
C ILE A 30 -8.29 -4.73 2.10
N GLY A 31 -9.30 -5.34 2.71
CA GLY A 31 -10.35 -6.11 2.02
C GLY A 31 -9.94 -7.53 1.61
N ALA A 32 -8.77 -8.02 2.02
CA ALA A 32 -8.36 -9.42 1.86
C ALA A 32 -8.56 -10.22 3.15
N ASN A 33 -8.80 -11.53 3.01
CA ASN A 33 -8.89 -12.46 4.14
C ASN A 33 -7.64 -13.33 4.29
N ARG A 34 -6.82 -13.44 3.24
CA ARG A 34 -5.60 -14.25 3.21
C ARG A 34 -4.46 -13.48 2.53
N PRO A 35 -3.18 -13.78 2.83
CA PRO A 35 -2.04 -13.04 2.29
C PRO A 35 -2.00 -12.97 0.75
N GLN A 36 -2.43 -14.04 0.07
CA GLN A 36 -2.46 -14.12 -1.39
C GLN A 36 -3.68 -13.45 -2.04
N ASP A 37 -4.72 -13.13 -1.28
CA ASP A 37 -5.88 -12.45 -1.83
C ASP A 37 -5.50 -10.99 -2.15
N THR A 38 -5.91 -10.50 -3.32
CA THR A 38 -5.50 -9.15 -3.79
C THR A 38 -6.02 -8.03 -2.88
N GLY A 39 -7.13 -8.27 -2.18
CA GLY A 39 -7.87 -7.24 -1.46
C GLY A 39 -8.63 -6.32 -2.41
N SER A 40 -8.99 -5.15 -1.88
CA SER A 40 -9.67 -4.08 -2.62
C SER A 40 -8.69 -3.06 -3.18
N TYR A 41 -9.15 -2.30 -4.17
CA TYR A 41 -8.38 -1.24 -4.82
C TYR A 41 -8.97 0.11 -4.43
N TYR A 42 -8.11 1.07 -4.12
CA TYR A 42 -8.53 2.39 -3.65
C TYR A 42 -7.83 3.46 -4.48
N ALA A 43 -8.55 4.51 -4.85
CA ALA A 43 -7.91 5.74 -5.28
C ALA A 43 -7.29 6.40 -4.04
N TRP A 44 -6.17 7.10 -4.22
CA TRP A 44 -5.44 7.67 -3.10
C TRP A 44 -6.28 8.72 -2.37
N GLY A 45 -6.43 8.60 -1.05
CA GLY A 45 -7.32 9.46 -0.27
C GLY A 45 -8.80 9.09 -0.32
N GLU A 46 -9.19 8.02 -1.00
CA GLU A 46 -10.56 7.49 -0.96
C GLU A 46 -10.66 6.27 -0.05
N THR A 47 -11.69 6.22 0.77
CA THR A 47 -11.92 5.15 1.76
C THR A 47 -12.90 4.08 1.27
N THR A 48 -13.44 4.24 0.05
CA THR A 48 -14.35 3.28 -0.59
C THR A 48 -13.81 2.87 -1.95
N SER A 49 -14.02 1.62 -2.32
CA SER A 49 -13.69 1.12 -3.65
C SER A 49 -14.78 1.53 -4.65
N LYS A 50 -14.42 1.56 -5.93
CA LYS A 50 -15.33 1.93 -7.02
C LYS A 50 -15.06 1.08 -8.25
N THR A 51 -15.88 1.23 -9.27
CA THR A 51 -15.71 0.51 -10.53
C THR A 51 -15.00 1.33 -11.60
N ASP A 52 -15.10 2.67 -11.53
CA ASP A 52 -14.50 3.59 -12.50
C ASP A 52 -13.39 4.44 -11.86
N TYR A 53 -12.14 4.20 -12.27
CA TYR A 53 -10.94 4.89 -11.80
C TYR A 53 -10.45 5.88 -12.86
N ARG A 54 -11.06 7.06 -12.90
CA ARG A 54 -10.67 8.19 -13.75
C ARG A 54 -10.75 9.49 -12.94
N TRP A 55 -10.13 10.55 -13.45
CA TRP A 55 -10.27 11.89 -12.85
C TRP A 55 -11.72 12.32 -12.65
N ALA A 56 -12.62 11.97 -13.58
CA ALA A 56 -14.04 12.34 -13.51
C ALA A 56 -14.77 11.77 -12.28
N THR A 57 -14.23 10.72 -11.65
CA THR A 57 -14.82 10.04 -10.50
C THR A 57 -13.94 10.14 -9.24
N TYR A 58 -12.87 10.95 -9.27
CA TYR A 58 -11.95 11.10 -8.15
C TYR A 58 -12.46 12.13 -7.15
N ALA A 59 -12.48 11.79 -5.87
CA ALA A 59 -13.10 12.60 -4.82
C ALA A 59 -12.37 13.93 -4.57
N HIS A 60 -11.03 13.93 -4.72
CA HIS A 60 -10.17 15.06 -4.34
C HIS A 60 -9.68 15.88 -5.54
N GLY A 61 -10.36 15.80 -6.68
CA GLY A 61 -10.07 16.65 -7.84
C GLY A 61 -10.59 16.12 -9.17
N ALA A 62 -10.63 17.00 -10.17
CA ALA A 62 -11.11 16.70 -11.53
C ALA A 62 -9.99 16.61 -12.58
N GLY A 63 -8.74 16.73 -12.15
CA GLY A 63 -7.59 16.67 -13.04
C GLY A 63 -6.26 16.91 -12.32
N TYR A 64 -5.16 16.62 -13.01
CA TYR A 64 -3.80 16.72 -12.45
C TYR A 64 -3.35 18.13 -12.04
N LYS A 65 -4.13 19.17 -12.38
CA LYS A 65 -3.95 20.57 -11.98
C LYS A 65 -5.20 21.17 -11.29
N SER A 66 -6.20 20.34 -11.01
CA SER A 66 -7.50 20.74 -10.46
C SER A 66 -7.82 19.84 -9.27
N LEU A 67 -6.96 19.93 -8.24
CA LEU A 67 -7.14 19.22 -6.97
C LEU A 67 -7.90 20.11 -5.98
N THR A 68 -8.82 19.51 -5.23
CA THR A 68 -9.60 20.17 -4.19
C THR A 68 -9.05 19.91 -2.79
N LYS A 69 -8.27 18.84 -2.63
CA LYS A 69 -7.56 18.47 -1.39
C LYS A 69 -6.21 17.83 -1.71
N TYR A 70 -5.27 17.93 -0.77
CA TYR A 70 -3.88 17.49 -0.94
C TYR A 70 -3.24 18.17 -2.13
N SER A 71 -3.40 19.49 -2.22
CA SER A 71 -2.81 20.34 -3.24
C SER A 71 -1.50 20.93 -2.74
N ASN A 72 -0.67 21.48 -3.65
CA ASN A 72 0.54 22.20 -3.23
C ASN A 72 0.24 23.43 -2.34
N ALA A 73 -1.02 23.89 -2.30
CA ALA A 73 -1.44 25.11 -1.61
C ALA A 73 -1.96 24.87 -0.18
N ASP A 74 -2.43 23.65 0.16
CA ASP A 74 -2.99 23.36 1.50
C ASP A 74 -1.93 22.94 2.53
N GLY A 75 -0.71 22.63 2.08
CA GLY A 75 0.41 22.26 2.94
C GLY A 75 0.34 20.84 3.52
N LEU A 76 -0.65 20.03 3.13
CA LEU A 76 -0.79 18.65 3.57
C LEU A 76 0.24 17.76 2.86
N MET A 77 1.05 17.05 3.65
CA MET A 77 2.12 16.17 3.14
C MET A 77 1.80 14.68 3.28
N SER A 78 0.70 14.33 3.93
CA SER A 78 0.22 12.96 4.11
C SER A 78 -1.32 12.95 4.16
N LEU A 79 -1.92 11.78 3.97
CA LEU A 79 -3.34 11.57 4.19
C LEU A 79 -3.76 11.92 5.62
N ASP A 80 -4.94 12.52 5.74
CA ASP A 80 -5.62 12.66 7.03
C ASP A 80 -6.31 11.34 7.37
N ALA A 81 -6.57 11.08 8.65
CA ALA A 81 -7.21 9.85 9.12
C ALA A 81 -8.56 9.54 8.42
N THR A 82 -9.32 10.58 8.04
CA THR A 82 -10.62 10.44 7.35
C THR A 82 -10.51 10.05 5.87
N ASP A 83 -9.34 10.23 5.28
CA ASP A 83 -9.03 9.90 3.88
C ASP A 83 -8.06 8.71 3.78
N ASP A 84 -7.57 8.21 4.91
CA ASP A 84 -6.84 6.96 5.01
C ASP A 84 -7.81 5.79 5.19
N VAL A 85 -7.92 4.96 4.16
CA VAL A 85 -8.77 3.77 4.19
C VAL A 85 -8.41 2.81 5.31
N VAL A 86 -7.13 2.70 5.67
CA VAL A 86 -6.69 1.79 6.73
C VAL A 86 -7.22 2.29 8.07
N THR A 87 -6.99 3.57 8.39
CA THR A 87 -7.48 4.17 9.64
C THR A 87 -9.00 4.16 9.71
N SER A 88 -9.67 4.46 8.59
CA SER A 88 -11.14 4.51 8.53
C SER A 88 -11.82 3.15 8.65
N THR A 89 -11.15 2.05 8.25
CA THR A 89 -11.76 0.71 8.25
C THR A 89 -11.31 -0.16 9.42
N TRP A 90 -10.03 -0.11 9.80
CA TRP A 90 -9.47 -0.95 10.86
C TRP A 90 -9.37 -0.22 12.20
N GLY A 91 -9.22 1.11 12.19
CA GLY A 91 -9.12 1.92 13.42
C GLY A 91 -7.87 1.64 14.25
N GLY A 92 -7.91 2.01 15.54
CA GLY A 92 -6.74 1.89 16.42
C GLY A 92 -5.58 2.78 15.95
N THR A 93 -4.37 2.24 15.96
CA THR A 93 -3.16 2.88 15.43
C THR A 93 -2.89 2.51 13.97
N TRP A 94 -3.76 1.71 13.34
CA TRP A 94 -3.62 1.32 11.94
C TRP A 94 -3.73 2.53 11.00
N ARG A 95 -2.83 2.57 10.03
CA ARG A 95 -2.82 3.56 8.95
C ARG A 95 -2.09 3.04 7.72
N MET A 96 -2.20 3.74 6.61
CA MET A 96 -1.41 3.50 5.42
C MET A 96 0.07 3.85 5.71
N PRO A 97 1.04 3.06 5.20
CA PRO A 97 2.46 3.31 5.37
C PRO A 97 2.92 4.58 4.67
N THR A 98 3.91 5.25 5.23
CA THR A 98 4.61 6.34 4.57
C THR A 98 5.59 5.80 3.51
N LYS A 99 6.09 6.69 2.66
CA LYS A 99 7.13 6.34 1.68
C LYS A 99 8.37 5.80 2.39
N GLU A 100 8.73 6.44 3.50
CA GLU A 100 9.91 6.12 4.29
C GLU A 100 9.80 4.72 4.92
N GLU A 101 8.60 4.29 5.31
CA GLU A 101 8.36 2.94 5.85
C GLU A 101 8.42 1.86 4.77
N TRP A 102 7.90 2.15 3.58
CA TRP A 102 8.14 1.27 2.43
C TRP A 102 9.64 1.14 2.12
N ALA A 103 10.39 2.24 2.20
CA ALA A 103 11.84 2.23 2.01
C ALA A 103 12.58 1.46 3.11
N GLU A 104 12.12 1.56 4.36
CA GLU A 104 12.66 0.81 5.49
C GLU A 104 12.44 -0.70 5.32
N LEU A 105 11.22 -1.12 4.97
CA LEU A 105 10.90 -2.52 4.68
C LEU A 105 11.74 -3.04 3.51
N GLN A 106 11.89 -2.24 2.44
CA GLN A 106 12.73 -2.58 1.30
C GLN A 106 14.20 -2.78 1.70
N THR A 107 14.73 -1.93 2.57
CA THR A 107 16.14 -1.96 2.96
C THR A 107 16.46 -3.12 3.93
N ASN A 108 15.57 -3.37 4.88
CA ASN A 108 15.80 -4.31 5.99
C ASN A 108 15.23 -5.72 5.75
N CYS A 109 14.70 -6.00 4.56
CA CYS A 109 14.17 -7.32 4.21
C CYS A 109 14.79 -7.84 2.90
N ASP A 110 14.75 -9.15 2.73
CA ASP A 110 15.06 -9.83 1.48
C ASP A 110 13.76 -10.09 0.71
N TRP A 111 13.75 -9.70 -0.56
CA TRP A 111 12.58 -9.75 -1.42
C TRP A 111 12.78 -10.81 -2.49
N THR A 112 12.06 -11.92 -2.39
CA THR A 112 12.13 -13.04 -3.33
C THR A 112 10.82 -13.18 -4.10
N TRP A 113 10.89 -13.06 -5.42
CA TRP A 113 9.72 -13.27 -6.28
C TRP A 113 9.34 -14.75 -6.31
N THR A 114 8.03 -15.01 -6.32
CA THR A 114 7.46 -16.33 -6.62
C THR A 114 6.28 -16.17 -7.56
N ASP A 115 6.12 -17.11 -8.50
CA ASP A 115 4.94 -17.18 -9.36
C ASP A 115 3.79 -17.98 -8.73
N ASP A 116 4.07 -18.66 -7.61
CA ASP A 116 3.13 -19.58 -6.96
C ASP A 116 3.31 -19.58 -5.44
N TYR A 117 2.85 -18.52 -4.79
CA TYR A 117 2.91 -18.43 -3.33
C TYR A 117 2.07 -19.53 -2.68
N ASN A 118 2.73 -20.44 -1.95
CA ASN A 118 2.09 -21.55 -1.25
C ASN A 118 1.14 -22.41 -2.10
N GLN A 119 1.48 -22.66 -3.38
CA GLN A 119 0.68 -23.48 -4.30
C GLN A 119 -0.72 -22.90 -4.58
N THR A 120 -0.86 -21.57 -4.48
CA THR A 120 -2.13 -20.85 -4.71
C THR A 120 -2.29 -20.33 -6.14
N GLY A 121 -1.22 -20.38 -6.94
CA GLY A 121 -1.12 -19.80 -8.28
C GLY A 121 -0.99 -18.27 -8.29
N VAL A 122 -0.74 -17.64 -7.14
CA VAL A 122 -0.61 -16.19 -7.02
C VAL A 122 0.85 -15.76 -7.02
N ALA A 123 1.21 -14.95 -8.01
CA ALA A 123 2.53 -14.34 -8.12
C ALA A 123 2.69 -13.11 -7.22
N GLY A 124 3.92 -12.86 -6.76
CA GLY A 124 4.26 -11.71 -5.93
C GLY A 124 5.57 -11.86 -5.19
N TYR A 125 5.79 -11.00 -4.19
CA TYR A 125 7.00 -11.04 -3.37
C TYR A 125 6.76 -11.67 -2.01
N VAL A 126 7.59 -12.66 -1.67
CA VAL A 126 7.85 -13.04 -0.28
C VAL A 126 8.91 -12.08 0.26
N VAL A 127 8.55 -11.35 1.30
CA VAL A 127 9.41 -10.36 1.96
C VAL A 127 9.81 -10.93 3.31
N ALA A 128 11.06 -11.36 3.43
CA ALA A 128 11.60 -11.98 4.65
C ALA A 128 12.45 -10.98 5.43
N SER A 129 12.26 -10.90 6.75
CA SER A 129 13.08 -10.05 7.60
C SER A 129 14.54 -10.51 7.59
N LYS A 130 15.47 -9.55 7.63
CA LYS A 130 16.90 -9.84 7.85
C LYS A 130 17.26 -10.01 9.34
N SER A 131 16.36 -9.61 10.24
CA SER A 131 16.60 -9.55 11.69
C SER A 131 15.76 -10.57 12.49
N SER A 132 14.80 -11.25 11.86
CA SER A 132 13.97 -12.28 12.47
C SER A 132 13.48 -13.31 11.44
N ASP A 133 12.85 -14.39 11.90
CA ASP A 133 12.21 -15.38 11.02
C ASP A 133 10.85 -14.90 10.46
N ALA A 134 10.50 -13.62 10.66
CA ALA A 134 9.25 -13.06 10.16
C ALA A 134 9.27 -12.90 8.63
N SER A 135 8.12 -13.17 8.01
CA SER A 135 7.92 -12.89 6.59
C SER A 135 6.49 -12.47 6.30
N LEU A 136 6.32 -11.71 5.22
CA LEU A 136 5.00 -11.35 4.68
C LEU A 136 4.97 -11.58 3.16
N PHE A 137 3.76 -11.66 2.61
CA PHE A 137 3.57 -11.77 1.16
C PHE A 137 2.83 -10.55 0.61
N LEU A 138 3.38 -9.99 -0.46
CA LEU A 138 2.77 -8.91 -1.24
C LEU A 138 2.37 -9.47 -2.61
N PRO A 139 1.07 -9.74 -2.85
CA PRO A 139 0.62 -10.22 -4.16
C PRO A 139 0.86 -9.15 -5.23
N ALA A 140 1.22 -9.60 -6.43
CA ALA A 140 1.26 -8.79 -7.66
C ALA A 140 -0.18 -8.51 -8.14
N ALA A 141 -0.92 -7.71 -7.38
CA ALA A 141 -2.33 -7.48 -7.58
C ALA A 141 -2.66 -6.62 -8.83
N GLY A 142 -1.67 -6.01 -9.47
CA GLY A 142 -1.90 -5.04 -10.53
C GLY A 142 -2.61 -3.78 -10.01
N CYS A 143 -3.25 -3.04 -10.92
CA CYS A 143 -3.98 -1.81 -10.60
C CYS A 143 -5.31 -1.73 -11.34
N ARG A 144 -6.12 -0.73 -11.00
CA ARG A 144 -7.35 -0.37 -11.71
C ARG A 144 -7.23 0.96 -12.42
N TYR A 145 -7.67 0.96 -13.67
CA TYR A 145 -7.81 2.14 -14.51
C TYR A 145 -9.14 2.07 -15.25
N ALA A 146 -9.88 3.18 -15.26
CA ALA A 146 -11.23 3.17 -15.81
C ALA A 146 -12.02 1.99 -15.18
N ASN A 147 -12.63 1.15 -16.01
CA ASN A 147 -13.36 -0.04 -15.57
C ASN A 147 -12.54 -1.34 -15.62
N GLN A 148 -11.23 -1.27 -15.88
CA GLN A 148 -10.36 -2.42 -16.16
C GLN A 148 -9.44 -2.76 -14.98
N PHE A 149 -8.98 -4.02 -14.97
CA PHE A 149 -7.85 -4.48 -14.15
C PHE A 149 -6.65 -4.64 -15.06
N ASN A 150 -5.51 -4.07 -14.67
CA ASN A 150 -4.28 -4.11 -15.44
C ASN A 150 -3.19 -4.84 -14.67
N GLU A 151 -2.34 -5.58 -15.39
CA GLU A 151 -1.05 -6.10 -14.89
C GLU A 151 -1.12 -7.05 -13.68
N LYS A 152 -2.29 -7.66 -13.45
CA LYS A 152 -2.45 -8.69 -12.42
C LYS A 152 -1.50 -9.87 -12.68
N GLY A 153 -0.79 -10.30 -11.63
CA GLY A 153 0.25 -11.31 -11.69
C GLY A 153 1.61 -10.81 -12.18
N VAL A 154 1.71 -9.54 -12.60
CA VAL A 154 2.94 -8.99 -13.19
C VAL A 154 3.50 -7.84 -12.35
N HIS A 155 2.63 -6.96 -11.85
CA HIS A 155 3.03 -5.80 -11.06
C HIS A 155 2.34 -5.76 -9.69
N GLY A 156 3.07 -5.26 -8.69
CA GLY A 156 2.51 -4.82 -7.42
C GLY A 156 2.46 -3.31 -7.34
N TYR A 157 1.31 -2.77 -6.97
CA TYR A 157 1.09 -1.34 -6.74
C TYR A 157 0.46 -1.13 -5.38
N TYR A 158 1.19 -0.43 -4.51
CA TYR A 158 0.77 -0.20 -3.13
C TYR A 158 0.89 1.25 -2.77
N TRP A 159 -0.22 1.87 -2.36
CA TRP A 159 -0.20 3.26 -1.96
C TRP A 159 0.66 3.49 -0.72
N SER A 160 1.29 4.66 -0.70
CA SER A 160 1.78 5.29 0.52
C SER A 160 0.84 6.41 0.92
N SER A 161 0.74 6.73 2.22
CA SER A 161 0.07 7.93 2.69
C SER A 161 0.79 9.22 2.27
N SER A 162 2.06 9.15 1.84
CA SER A 162 2.90 10.31 1.55
C SER A 162 2.52 11.01 0.23
N PHE A 163 2.34 12.32 0.31
CA PHE A 163 2.09 13.19 -0.83
C PHE A 163 3.33 13.32 -1.74
N PHE A 164 3.12 13.23 -3.06
CA PHE A 164 4.17 13.51 -4.05
C PHE A 164 4.18 14.99 -4.44
N ARG A 165 5.06 15.77 -3.81
CA ARG A 165 5.19 17.20 -4.09
C ARG A 165 5.99 17.46 -5.37
N THR A 166 5.35 18.07 -6.36
CA THR A 166 6.00 18.55 -7.58
C THR A 166 5.29 19.79 -8.13
N SER A 167 6.03 20.63 -8.86
CA SER A 167 5.51 21.84 -9.52
C SER A 167 4.86 21.57 -10.89
N THR A 168 5.09 20.40 -11.50
CA THR A 168 4.68 20.12 -12.89
C THR A 168 3.45 19.21 -13.00
N TYR A 169 3.38 18.14 -12.19
CA TYR A 169 2.27 17.18 -12.18
C TYR A 169 1.79 16.91 -10.75
N CYS A 170 0.92 17.77 -10.20
CA CYS A 170 0.49 17.64 -8.81
C CYS A 170 -0.54 16.53 -8.57
N GLY A 171 -1.02 15.84 -9.62
CA GLY A 171 -2.01 14.76 -9.52
C GLY A 171 -1.49 13.39 -9.06
N SER A 172 -0.24 13.27 -8.60
CA SER A 172 0.36 11.99 -8.18
C SER A 172 0.54 11.86 -6.68
N ALA A 173 0.60 10.63 -6.16
CA ALA A 173 1.05 10.31 -4.81
C ALA A 173 2.14 9.23 -4.85
N TYR A 174 2.90 9.07 -3.76
CA TYR A 174 3.92 8.03 -3.69
C TYR A 174 3.28 6.64 -3.60
N GLN A 175 3.92 5.66 -4.23
CA GLN A 175 3.55 4.26 -4.16
C GLN A 175 4.80 3.37 -4.17
N LEU A 176 4.72 2.23 -3.51
CA LEU A 176 5.59 1.11 -3.82
C LEU A 176 5.14 0.50 -5.16
N GLN A 177 6.09 0.34 -6.08
CA GLN A 177 5.93 -0.44 -7.31
C GLN A 177 6.92 -1.60 -7.32
N PHE A 178 6.48 -2.77 -7.76
CA PHE A 178 7.38 -3.88 -8.00
C PHE A 178 7.00 -4.74 -9.21
N THR A 179 7.98 -5.48 -9.73
CA THR A 179 7.92 -6.48 -10.80
C THR A 179 8.84 -7.65 -10.40
N PRO A 180 8.92 -8.78 -11.13
CA PRO A 180 9.86 -9.85 -10.79
C PRO A 180 11.34 -9.41 -10.71
N VAL A 181 11.70 -8.29 -11.34
CA VAL A 181 13.09 -7.84 -11.46
C VAL A 181 13.46 -6.67 -10.53
N TYR A 182 12.48 -5.98 -9.93
CA TYR A 182 12.75 -4.89 -8.99
C TYR A 182 11.57 -4.61 -8.06
N ALA A 183 11.87 -4.00 -6.91
CA ALA A 183 10.92 -3.23 -6.10
C ALA A 183 11.44 -1.79 -5.95
N LYS A 184 10.54 -0.81 -5.86
CA LYS A 184 10.86 0.62 -5.65
C LYS A 184 9.82 1.28 -4.76
N SER A 185 10.25 1.76 -3.61
CA SER A 185 9.40 2.42 -2.60
C SER A 185 9.09 3.89 -2.90
N ASP A 186 9.77 4.49 -3.89
CA ASP A 186 9.71 5.92 -4.20
C ASP A 186 9.07 6.25 -5.55
N TRP A 187 8.38 5.29 -6.16
CA TRP A 187 7.61 5.54 -7.37
C TRP A 187 6.43 6.47 -7.08
N ASN A 188 5.88 7.10 -8.11
CA ASN A 188 4.67 7.90 -7.97
C ASN A 188 3.70 7.58 -9.10
N TYR A 189 2.42 7.76 -8.83
CA TYR A 189 1.39 7.48 -9.81
C TYR A 189 0.15 8.34 -9.60
N ALA A 190 -0.66 8.48 -10.65
CA ALA A 190 -1.81 9.35 -10.62
C ALA A 190 -2.85 8.84 -9.60
N ARG A 191 -3.28 9.72 -8.70
CA ARG A 191 -4.06 9.38 -7.49
C ARG A 191 -5.40 8.72 -7.76
N TYR A 192 -5.96 8.94 -8.94
CA TYR A 192 -7.26 8.35 -9.32
C TYR A 192 -7.16 6.87 -9.67
N TYR A 193 -5.97 6.30 -9.88
CA TYR A 193 -5.82 4.86 -10.11
C TYR A 193 -6.16 4.08 -8.85
N GLY A 194 -6.73 2.89 -9.05
CA GLY A 194 -6.96 1.97 -7.94
C GLY A 194 -5.72 1.14 -7.70
N SER A 195 -5.07 1.30 -6.55
CA SER A 195 -3.94 0.46 -6.12
C SER A 195 -4.29 -0.28 -4.83
N SER A 196 -3.51 -1.31 -4.51
CA SER A 196 -3.65 -2.04 -3.25
C SER A 196 -3.22 -1.17 -2.08
N VAL A 197 -3.71 -1.51 -0.88
CA VAL A 197 -3.32 -0.87 0.37
C VAL A 197 -2.95 -1.94 1.38
N ARG A 198 -1.79 -1.78 2.01
CA ARG A 198 -1.25 -2.65 3.07
C ARG A 198 -1.02 -1.79 4.29
N GLY A 199 -1.76 -2.03 5.38
CA GLY A 199 -1.66 -1.20 6.59
C GLY A 199 -0.40 -1.44 7.41
N VAL A 200 -0.06 -0.47 8.25
CA VAL A 200 0.94 -0.58 9.31
C VAL A 200 0.36 -0.05 10.62
N CYS A 201 0.90 -0.49 11.76
CA CYS A 201 0.46 -0.05 13.08
C CYS A 201 1.59 -0.02 14.11
N ASN A 202 1.30 0.62 15.25
CA ASN A 202 2.19 0.69 16.41
C ASN A 202 1.36 0.33 17.68
N PRO A 203 1.11 -0.98 17.88
CA PRO A 203 0.18 -1.49 18.90
C PRO A 203 0.63 -1.25 20.34
#